data_AF-A0A348FX02-F1
#
_entry.id   AF-A0A348FX02-F1
#
_cell.length_a   1.000
_cell.length_b   1.000
_cell.length_c   1.000
_cell.angle_alpha   90.00
_cell.angle_beta   90.00
_cell.angle_gamma   90.00
#
_symmetry.space_group_name_H-M   'P 1'
#
loop_
_entity.id
_entity.type
_entity.pdbx_description
1 polymer ?
#
loop_
_entity_poly.entity_id
_entity_poly.type
_entity_poly.pdbx_seq_one_letter_code
_entity_poly.pdbx_strand_id
1 'polypeptide(L)'
;MADLVVSAGIRQSLASAQSPAQPAAAARDRRADGGSAAPAADSTGVVSASGLPSRANDLNALFDSMATGVATLEAADGSLGAIAATVETMRTLLLDGAAGAATDDARTTLADQFNALRNTLDALIDGAAVNGVNLLQGDELKLAVNASGKASIEIRLRDADGRTATLAALTDSIAALDAADLASDDIVDEQVAALSSSLDMLGTLSSGIASSLASVQERSGFTRSMIDILQTGAEGLGLSAPGEEGANLLALQVRQQLSTTTASLAAQADQAVLRLFS
;
A
#
# COMPACT_ATOMS: atom_id res chain seq x y z
N MET A 1 -24.10 60.28 50.78
CA MET A 1 -24.03 58.94 50.18
C MET A 1 -23.26 59.11 48.87
N ALA A 2 -21.96 58.82 48.89
CA ALA A 2 -21.11 58.98 47.72
C ALA A 2 -21.46 57.86 46.74
N ASP A 3 -22.08 58.26 45.62
CA ASP A 3 -22.33 57.39 44.48
C ASP A 3 -20.98 56.81 44.04
N LEU A 4 -20.83 55.50 44.19
CA LEU A 4 -19.62 54.79 43.81
C LEU A 4 -19.59 54.81 42.28
N VAL A 5 -19.09 55.91 41.70
CA VAL A 5 -18.85 56.03 40.27
C VAL A 5 -17.86 54.93 39.93
N VAL A 6 -18.37 53.80 39.45
CA VAL A 6 -17.61 52.69 38.92
C VAL A 6 -16.71 53.29 37.85
N SER A 7 -15.43 53.45 38.20
CA SER A 7 -14.47 54.21 37.42
C SER A 7 -14.41 53.62 36.01
N ALA A 8 -14.26 54.47 35.01
CA ALA A 8 -14.19 54.03 33.61
C ALA A 8 -13.15 52.90 33.39
N GLY A 9 -12.11 52.85 34.23
CA GLY A 9 -11.12 51.76 34.26
C GLY A 9 -11.69 50.38 34.64
N ILE A 10 -12.63 50.29 35.60
CA ILE A 10 -13.26 49.01 35.97
C ILE A 10 -14.20 48.54 34.86
N ARG A 11 -14.92 49.44 34.19
CA ARG A 11 -15.75 49.09 33.01
C ARG A 11 -14.90 48.67 31.81
N GLN A 12 -13.78 49.34 31.56
CA GLN A 12 -12.84 48.96 30.51
C GLN A 12 -12.16 47.63 30.80
N SER A 13 -11.82 47.36 32.06
CA SER A 13 -11.26 46.08 32.54
C SER A 13 -12.29 44.94 32.51
N LEU A 14 -13.55 45.21 32.85
CA LEU A 14 -14.62 44.22 32.78
C LEU A 14 -15.01 43.93 31.32
N ALA A 15 -15.03 44.96 30.45
CA ALA A 15 -15.23 44.80 29.01
C ALA A 15 -14.07 44.03 28.36
N SER A 16 -12.82 44.28 28.78
CA SER A 16 -11.64 43.54 28.31
C SER A 16 -11.52 42.14 28.90
N ALA A 17 -12.19 41.83 30.02
CA ALA A 17 -12.33 40.49 30.59
C ALA A 17 -13.53 39.71 30.00
N GLN A 18 -14.59 40.40 29.57
CA GLN A 18 -15.73 39.80 28.85
C GLN A 18 -15.44 39.55 27.36
N SER A 19 -14.60 40.38 26.75
CA SER A 19 -14.15 40.21 25.35
C SER A 19 -13.44 38.87 25.07
N PRO A 20 -12.58 38.30 25.95
CA PRO A 20 -12.02 36.96 25.79
C PRO A 20 -12.96 35.82 26.21
N ALA A 21 -14.08 36.10 26.90
CA ALA A 21 -15.09 35.09 27.22
C ALA A 21 -15.96 34.71 25.99
N GLN A 22 -16.17 35.64 25.06
CA GLN A 22 -16.88 35.38 23.80
C GLN A 22 -16.14 34.42 22.85
N PRO A 23 -14.84 34.56 22.56
CA PRO A 23 -14.10 33.58 21.75
C PRO A 23 -13.91 32.24 22.48
N ALA A 24 -13.90 32.21 23.81
CA ALA A 24 -13.87 30.97 24.58
C ALA A 24 -15.22 30.21 24.54
N ALA A 25 -16.35 30.92 24.55
CA ALA A 25 -17.67 30.34 24.33
C ALA A 25 -17.82 29.84 22.89
N ALA A 26 -17.39 30.63 21.89
CA ALA A 26 -17.38 30.21 20.49
C ALA A 26 -16.44 29.02 20.24
N ALA A 27 -15.28 28.95 20.91
CA ALA A 27 -14.37 27.80 20.82
C ALA A 27 -14.91 26.55 21.53
N ARG A 28 -15.69 26.72 22.62
CA ARG A 28 -16.39 25.61 23.29
C ARG A 28 -17.56 25.09 22.45
N ASP A 29 -18.34 25.97 21.81
CA ASP A 29 -19.40 25.58 20.89
C ASP A 29 -18.83 24.88 19.64
N ARG A 30 -17.72 25.38 19.07
CA ARG A 30 -17.02 24.69 17.96
C ARG A 30 -16.53 23.29 18.33
N ARG A 31 -16.13 23.08 19.58
CA ARG A 31 -15.67 21.79 20.10
C ARG A 31 -16.83 20.86 20.48
N ALA A 32 -17.96 21.41 20.93
CA ALA A 32 -19.16 20.65 21.24
C ALA A 32 -19.88 20.16 19.97
N ASP A 33 -19.76 20.90 18.87
CA ASP A 33 -20.38 20.59 17.57
C ASP A 33 -19.42 19.91 16.57
N GLY A 34 -18.27 19.42 17.04
CA GLY A 34 -17.36 18.61 16.21
C GLY A 34 -16.74 19.34 15.01
N GLY A 35 -16.51 20.65 15.11
CA GLY A 35 -15.85 21.44 14.08
C GLY A 35 -16.78 21.86 12.94
N SER A 36 -17.72 22.77 13.20
CA SER A 36 -18.31 23.57 12.12
C SER A 36 -18.69 24.96 12.62
N ALA A 37 -18.05 25.98 12.04
CA ALA A 37 -18.54 27.36 12.10
C ALA A 37 -18.23 28.06 10.78
N ALA A 38 -18.71 27.46 9.68
CA ALA A 38 -19.27 28.26 8.60
C ALA A 38 -20.75 28.51 8.96
N PRO A 39 -21.30 29.72 8.76
CA PRO A 39 -22.69 30.03 9.09
C PRO A 39 -23.64 29.05 8.37
N ALA A 40 -24.81 28.80 8.97
CA ALA A 40 -25.82 27.77 8.70
C ALA A 40 -26.31 27.51 7.25
N ALA A 41 -25.62 28.00 6.21
CA ALA A 41 -25.77 27.64 4.81
C ALA A 41 -24.83 26.49 4.35
N ASP A 42 -23.88 26.04 5.19
CA ASP A 42 -22.79 25.11 4.80
C ASP A 42 -22.70 23.82 5.64
N SER A 43 -23.82 23.36 6.22
CA SER A 43 -23.85 22.09 6.98
C SER A 43 -23.71 20.86 6.08
N THR A 44 -24.08 20.95 4.80
CA THR A 44 -23.92 19.87 3.81
C THR A 44 -22.47 19.74 3.33
N GLY A 45 -21.73 20.84 3.23
CA GLY A 45 -20.30 20.86 2.90
C GLY A 45 -19.46 20.24 4.01
N VAL A 46 -19.70 20.61 5.27
CA VAL A 46 -18.94 20.08 6.42
C VAL A 46 -19.28 18.61 6.73
N VAL A 47 -20.54 18.19 6.62
CA VAL A 47 -20.90 16.75 6.78
C VAL A 47 -20.29 15.91 5.66
N SER A 48 -20.27 16.41 4.41
CA SER A 48 -19.61 15.71 3.29
C SER A 48 -18.09 15.68 3.43
N ALA A 49 -17.50 16.71 4.05
CA ALA A 49 -16.06 16.86 4.18
C ALA A 49 -15.46 16.12 5.40
N SER A 50 -16.24 15.88 6.45
CA SER A 50 -15.84 15.07 7.61
C SER A 50 -15.48 13.61 7.27
N GLY A 51 -15.96 13.09 6.13
CA GLY A 51 -15.64 11.74 5.63
C GLY A 51 -14.36 11.66 4.79
N LEU A 52 -13.76 12.80 4.39
CA LEU A 52 -12.56 12.83 3.54
C LEU A 52 -11.33 12.24 4.24
N PRO A 53 -11.03 12.54 5.53
CA PRO A 53 -9.88 11.96 6.22
C PRO A 53 -10.00 10.44 6.41
N SER A 54 -11.17 9.93 6.78
CA SER A 54 -11.42 8.49 6.90
C SER A 54 -11.22 7.78 5.57
N ARG A 55 -11.74 8.37 4.48
CA ARG A 55 -11.59 7.81 3.14
C ARG A 55 -10.14 7.87 2.64
N ALA A 56 -9.39 8.92 2.96
CA ALA A 56 -7.97 9.01 2.65
C ALA A 56 -7.17 7.92 3.40
N ASN A 57 -7.51 7.62 4.65
CA ASN A 57 -6.89 6.53 5.41
C ASN A 57 -7.21 5.15 4.80
N ASP A 58 -8.45 4.90 4.42
CA ASP A 58 -8.84 3.65 3.76
C ASP A 58 -8.11 3.46 2.41
N LEU A 59 -7.95 4.55 1.66
CA LEU A 59 -7.21 4.52 0.40
C LEU A 59 -5.70 4.37 0.61
N ASN A 60 -5.13 4.89 1.69
CA ASN A 60 -3.72 4.63 2.06
C ASN A 60 -3.50 3.14 2.36
N ALA A 61 -4.38 2.51 3.15
CA ALA A 61 -4.30 1.08 3.40
C ALA A 61 -4.42 0.26 2.11
N LEU A 62 -5.31 0.68 1.20
CA LEU A 62 -5.42 0.08 -0.13
C LEU A 62 -4.13 0.27 -0.95
N PHE A 63 -3.54 1.46 -0.95
CA PHE A 63 -2.29 1.77 -1.65
C PHE A 63 -1.14 0.88 -1.16
N ASP A 64 -0.98 0.72 0.15
CA ASP A 64 0.05 -0.14 0.74
C ASP A 64 -0.15 -1.62 0.37
N SER A 65 -1.41 -2.09 0.34
CA SER A 65 -1.73 -3.44 -0.11
C SER A 65 -1.38 -3.65 -1.58
N MET A 66 -1.65 -2.66 -2.44
CA MET A 66 -1.28 -2.70 -3.87
C MET A 66 0.23 -2.63 -4.06
N ALA A 67 0.97 -1.88 -3.24
CA ALA A 67 2.43 -1.87 -3.28
C ALA A 67 3.03 -3.25 -2.95
N THR A 68 2.45 -3.94 -1.96
CA THR A 68 2.82 -5.33 -1.64
C THR A 68 2.46 -6.28 -2.80
N GLY A 69 1.30 -6.07 -3.43
CA GLY A 69 0.90 -6.80 -4.63
C GLY A 69 1.87 -6.61 -5.80
N VAL A 70 2.32 -5.38 -6.06
CA VAL A 70 3.34 -5.06 -7.08
C VAL A 70 4.63 -5.81 -6.80
N ALA A 71 5.18 -5.72 -5.58
CA ALA A 71 6.41 -6.43 -5.22
C ALA A 71 6.29 -7.95 -5.37
N THR A 72 5.11 -8.50 -5.06
CA THR A 72 4.82 -9.93 -5.23
C THR A 72 4.82 -10.32 -6.71
N LEU A 73 4.25 -9.48 -7.58
CA LEU A 73 4.22 -9.72 -9.02
C LEU A 73 5.59 -9.55 -9.69
N GLU A 74 6.39 -8.56 -9.28
CA GLU A 74 7.75 -8.37 -9.78
C GLU A 74 8.65 -9.55 -9.41
N ALA A 75 8.54 -10.07 -8.20
CA ALA A 75 9.29 -11.25 -7.78
C ALA A 75 8.83 -12.53 -8.51
N ALA A 76 7.53 -12.65 -8.80
CA ALA A 76 7.02 -13.74 -9.63
C ALA A 76 7.53 -13.66 -11.08
N ASP A 77 7.55 -12.47 -11.69
CA ASP A 77 8.10 -12.25 -13.04
C ASP A 77 9.61 -12.58 -13.09
N GLY A 78 10.38 -12.14 -12.10
CA GLY A 78 11.80 -12.50 -11.98
C GLY A 78 12.03 -14.01 -11.84
N SER A 79 11.20 -14.69 -11.04
CA SER A 79 11.27 -16.15 -10.88
C SER A 79 10.95 -16.88 -12.20
N LEU A 80 9.98 -16.37 -12.96
CA LEU A 80 9.66 -16.90 -14.29
C LEU A 80 10.79 -16.73 -15.28
N GLY A 81 11.48 -15.60 -15.26
CA GLY A 81 12.66 -15.39 -16.09
C GLY A 81 13.75 -16.43 -15.81
N ALA A 82 14.02 -16.74 -14.54
CA ALA A 82 15.00 -17.75 -14.14
C ALA A 82 14.59 -19.17 -14.56
N ILE A 83 13.31 -19.50 -14.43
CA ILE A 83 12.74 -20.78 -14.85
C ILE A 83 12.82 -20.92 -16.38
N ALA A 84 12.40 -19.91 -17.13
CA ALA A 84 12.47 -19.90 -18.59
C ALA A 84 13.91 -20.07 -19.09
N ALA A 85 14.88 -19.41 -18.45
CA ALA A 85 16.30 -19.58 -18.78
C ALA A 85 16.80 -21.01 -18.51
N THR A 86 16.34 -21.64 -17.44
CA THR A 86 16.68 -23.04 -17.11
C THR A 86 16.08 -24.00 -18.14
N VAL A 87 14.80 -23.83 -18.50
CA VAL A 87 14.13 -24.65 -19.52
C VAL A 87 14.77 -24.47 -20.90
N GLU A 88 15.15 -23.25 -21.28
CA GLU A 88 15.88 -23.01 -22.53
C GLU A 88 17.24 -23.71 -22.51
N THR A 89 17.98 -23.63 -21.39
CA THR A 89 19.26 -24.33 -21.23
C THR A 89 19.09 -25.85 -21.38
N MET A 90 18.04 -26.43 -20.78
CA MET A 90 17.70 -27.84 -20.94
C MET A 90 17.41 -28.20 -22.41
N ARG A 91 16.67 -27.34 -23.12
CA ARG A 91 16.34 -27.54 -24.54
C ARG A 91 17.58 -27.49 -25.42
N THR A 92 18.44 -26.49 -25.23
CA THR A 92 19.72 -26.38 -25.95
C THR A 92 20.62 -27.58 -25.65
N LEU A 93 20.69 -28.01 -24.38
CA LEU A 93 21.48 -29.17 -23.97
C LEU A 93 21.05 -30.45 -24.72
N LEU A 94 19.75 -30.69 -24.88
CA LEU A 94 19.27 -31.84 -25.65
C LEU A 94 19.53 -31.69 -27.16
N LEU A 95 19.22 -30.53 -27.74
CA LEU A 95 19.40 -30.29 -29.19
C LEU A 95 20.87 -30.45 -29.63
N ASP A 96 21.80 -29.88 -28.85
CA ASP A 96 23.23 -29.90 -29.19
C ASP A 96 23.91 -31.19 -28.68
N GLY A 97 23.53 -31.64 -27.49
CA GLY A 97 24.15 -32.77 -26.81
C GLY A 97 23.75 -34.12 -27.38
N ALA A 98 22.47 -34.32 -27.74
CA ALA A 98 22.01 -35.61 -28.27
C ALA A 98 22.64 -35.92 -29.63
N ALA A 99 22.79 -34.91 -30.50
CA ALA A 99 23.49 -35.05 -31.78
C ALA A 99 24.99 -35.37 -31.64
N GLY A 100 25.63 -34.97 -30.52
CA GLY A 100 27.05 -35.19 -30.24
C GLY A 100 27.37 -36.44 -29.43
N ALA A 101 26.39 -37.03 -28.73
CA ALA A 101 26.59 -38.12 -27.78
C ALA A 101 26.57 -39.51 -28.45
N ALA A 102 27.68 -39.87 -29.11
CA ALA A 102 27.81 -41.12 -29.85
C ALA A 102 27.98 -42.39 -28.98
N THR A 103 28.41 -42.26 -27.71
CA THR A 103 28.67 -43.39 -26.79
C THR A 103 27.71 -43.39 -25.59
N ASP A 104 27.54 -44.56 -24.97
CA ASP A 104 26.73 -44.70 -23.75
C ASP A 104 27.27 -43.82 -22.59
N ASP A 105 28.59 -43.70 -22.44
CA ASP A 105 29.22 -42.83 -21.43
C ASP A 105 28.90 -41.34 -21.69
N ALA A 106 28.91 -40.91 -22.95
CA ALA A 106 28.57 -39.54 -23.32
C ALA A 106 27.08 -39.25 -23.08
N ARG A 107 26.20 -40.20 -23.42
CA ARG A 107 24.76 -40.10 -23.14
C ARG A 107 24.47 -40.10 -21.64
N THR A 108 25.13 -40.95 -20.85
CA THR A 108 25.00 -40.95 -19.38
C THR A 108 25.37 -39.59 -18.80
N THR A 109 26.48 -39.00 -19.25
CA THR A 109 26.91 -37.67 -18.80
C THR A 109 25.89 -36.58 -19.17
N LEU A 110 25.33 -36.65 -20.38
CA LEU A 110 24.29 -35.72 -20.84
C LEU A 110 22.99 -35.85 -20.03
N ALA A 111 22.57 -37.09 -19.77
CA ALA A 111 21.41 -37.40 -18.92
C ALA A 111 21.60 -36.84 -17.50
N ASP A 112 22.78 -37.03 -16.90
CA ASP A 112 23.09 -36.49 -15.58
C ASP A 112 23.01 -34.95 -15.55
N GLN A 113 23.54 -34.27 -16.57
CA GLN A 113 23.44 -32.81 -16.70
C GLN A 113 21.99 -32.35 -16.87
N PHE A 114 21.22 -33.05 -17.71
CA PHE A 114 19.80 -32.76 -17.93
C PHE A 114 18.99 -32.93 -16.63
N ASN A 115 19.20 -34.03 -15.92
CA ASN A 115 18.52 -34.34 -14.67
C ASN A 115 18.93 -33.36 -13.54
N ALA A 116 20.18 -32.88 -13.53
CA ALA A 116 20.60 -31.82 -12.61
C ALA A 116 19.88 -30.49 -12.88
N LEU A 117 19.70 -30.13 -14.16
CA LEU A 117 18.91 -28.95 -14.55
C LEU A 117 17.42 -29.13 -14.20
N ARG A 118 16.87 -30.33 -14.39
CA ARG A 118 15.51 -30.67 -13.95
C ARG A 118 15.33 -30.46 -12.44
N ASN A 119 16.24 -30.96 -11.62
CA ASN A 119 16.19 -30.76 -10.17
C ASN A 119 16.31 -29.26 -9.81
N THR A 120 17.10 -28.51 -10.57
CA THR A 120 17.21 -27.05 -10.39
C THR A 120 15.90 -26.34 -10.76
N LEU A 121 15.26 -26.76 -11.84
CA LEU A 121 13.95 -26.29 -12.26
C LEU A 121 12.91 -26.52 -11.15
N ASP A 122 12.85 -27.73 -10.59
CA ASP A 122 11.94 -28.05 -9.48
C ASP A 122 12.20 -27.17 -8.26
N ALA A 123 13.46 -27.00 -7.88
CA ALA A 123 13.83 -26.12 -6.76
C ALA A 123 13.47 -24.65 -7.00
N LEU A 124 13.59 -24.16 -8.24
CA LEU A 124 13.18 -22.80 -8.60
C LEU A 124 11.65 -22.64 -8.53
N ILE A 125 10.90 -23.63 -9.01
CA ILE A 125 9.44 -23.63 -8.96
C ILE A 125 8.95 -23.66 -7.50
N ASP A 126 9.55 -24.50 -6.67
CA ASP A 126 9.25 -24.59 -5.23
C ASP A 126 9.64 -23.30 -4.49
N GLY A 127 10.77 -22.70 -4.87
CA GLY A 127 11.28 -21.48 -4.27
C GLY A 127 10.60 -20.18 -4.72
N ALA A 128 9.76 -20.21 -5.76
CA ALA A 128 9.12 -19.02 -6.33
C ALA A 128 7.98 -18.42 -5.49
N ALA A 129 7.73 -18.95 -4.29
CA ALA A 129 6.71 -18.43 -3.39
C ALA A 129 7.09 -17.04 -2.87
N VAL A 130 6.22 -16.05 -3.10
CA VAL A 130 6.39 -14.69 -2.58
C VAL A 130 5.24 -14.38 -1.64
N ASN A 131 5.56 -13.99 -0.41
CA ASN A 131 4.57 -13.76 0.66
C ASN A 131 3.64 -14.98 0.91
N GLY A 132 4.15 -16.19 0.70
CA GLY A 132 3.39 -17.43 0.85
C GLY A 132 2.44 -17.74 -0.30
N VAL A 133 2.51 -16.99 -1.40
CA VAL A 133 1.76 -17.26 -2.63
C VAL A 133 2.76 -17.73 -3.68
N ASN A 134 2.63 -18.98 -4.11
CA ASN A 134 3.35 -19.53 -5.24
C ASN A 134 2.43 -19.59 -6.46
N LEU A 135 2.42 -18.50 -7.23
CA LEU A 135 1.65 -18.43 -8.46
C LEU A 135 1.98 -19.58 -9.41
N LEU A 136 3.21 -20.12 -9.40
CA LEU A 136 3.65 -21.19 -10.29
C LEU A 136 3.07 -22.57 -9.92
N GLN A 137 2.73 -22.77 -8.65
CA GLN A 137 2.10 -24.01 -8.17
C GLN A 137 0.57 -23.97 -8.22
N GLY A 138 -0.01 -22.89 -8.77
CA GLY A 138 -1.47 -22.75 -8.88
C GLY A 138 -2.11 -21.93 -7.76
N ASP A 139 -1.31 -21.32 -6.88
CA ASP A 139 -1.86 -20.40 -5.91
C ASP A 139 -2.46 -19.16 -6.60
N GLU A 140 -3.44 -18.56 -5.93
CA GLU A 140 -4.09 -17.34 -6.40
C GLU A 140 -3.65 -16.15 -5.55
N LEU A 141 -3.09 -15.13 -6.20
CA LEU A 141 -2.91 -13.82 -5.58
C LEU A 141 -4.20 -13.01 -5.77
N LYS A 142 -4.91 -12.81 -4.67
CA LYS A 142 -6.08 -11.93 -4.63
C LYS A 142 -5.69 -10.57 -4.08
N LEU A 143 -5.67 -9.57 -4.95
CA LEU A 143 -5.36 -8.20 -4.57
C LEU A 143 -6.62 -7.36 -4.52
N ALA A 144 -6.96 -6.82 -3.35
CA ALA A 144 -8.05 -5.86 -3.22
C ALA A 144 -7.72 -4.58 -4.01
N VAL A 145 -8.72 -4.05 -4.72
CA VAL A 145 -8.57 -2.84 -5.54
C VAL A 145 -9.58 -1.75 -5.20
N ASN A 146 -10.27 -1.90 -4.08
CA ASN A 146 -11.06 -0.85 -3.48
C ASN A 146 -11.02 -0.92 -1.95
N ALA A 147 -11.29 0.21 -1.30
CA ALA A 147 -11.34 0.33 0.15
C ALA A 147 -12.32 -0.64 0.83
N SER A 148 -13.36 -1.08 0.11
CA SER A 148 -14.35 -2.04 0.63
C SER A 148 -13.89 -3.50 0.59
N GLY A 149 -12.77 -3.81 -0.06
CA GLY A 149 -12.29 -5.18 -0.32
C GLY A 149 -13.16 -6.00 -1.28
N LYS A 150 -14.29 -5.46 -1.77
CA LYS A 150 -15.26 -6.17 -2.61
C LYS A 150 -14.84 -6.30 -4.07
N ALA A 151 -13.97 -5.41 -4.54
CA ALA A 151 -13.37 -5.52 -5.86
C ALA A 151 -11.93 -6.01 -5.68
N SER A 152 -11.55 -7.02 -6.45
CA SER A 152 -10.21 -7.60 -6.44
C SER A 152 -9.72 -7.89 -7.84
N ILE A 153 -8.42 -7.76 -8.05
CA ILE A 153 -7.72 -8.40 -9.16
C ILE A 153 -7.30 -9.78 -8.66
N GLU A 154 -7.72 -10.81 -9.37
CA GLU A 154 -7.40 -12.20 -9.07
C GLU A 154 -6.39 -12.69 -10.09
N ILE A 155 -5.17 -12.91 -9.63
CA ILE A 155 -4.03 -13.28 -10.44
C ILE A 155 -3.77 -14.76 -10.18
N ARG A 156 -3.87 -15.55 -11.24
CA ARG A 156 -3.67 -16.99 -11.23
C ARG A 156 -3.08 -17.39 -12.57
N LEU A 157 -2.39 -18.52 -12.58
CA LEU A 157 -1.95 -19.16 -13.80
C LEU A 157 -3.12 -19.42 -14.73
N ARG A 158 -2.97 -19.09 -16.01
CA ARG A 158 -3.90 -19.49 -17.06
C ARG A 158 -3.15 -20.07 -18.25
N ASP A 159 -3.70 -21.12 -18.85
CA ASP A 159 -3.25 -21.63 -20.14
C ASP A 159 -3.67 -20.69 -21.29
N ALA A 160 -3.27 -21.03 -22.53
CA ALA A 160 -3.64 -20.29 -23.72
C ALA A 160 -5.17 -20.21 -23.97
N ASP A 161 -5.94 -21.15 -23.39
CA ASP A 161 -7.41 -21.19 -23.44
C ASP A 161 -8.06 -20.41 -22.27
N GLY A 162 -7.26 -19.82 -21.38
CA GLY A 162 -7.71 -19.06 -20.22
C GLY A 162 -8.14 -19.90 -19.02
N ARG A 163 -7.91 -21.22 -19.02
CA ARG A 163 -8.21 -22.12 -17.88
C ARG A 163 -7.09 -22.06 -16.85
N THR A 164 -7.41 -22.34 -15.59
CA THR A 164 -6.38 -22.43 -14.54
C THR A 164 -5.34 -23.48 -14.92
N ALA A 165 -4.08 -23.05 -15.00
CA ALA A 165 -2.95 -23.93 -15.25
C ALA A 165 -2.13 -24.11 -13.96
N THR A 166 -1.30 -25.14 -13.91
CA THR A 166 -0.28 -25.34 -12.86
C THR A 166 1.01 -25.72 -13.54
N LEU A 167 2.15 -25.21 -13.07
CA LEU A 167 3.43 -25.61 -13.63
C LEU A 167 3.81 -27.06 -13.31
N ALA A 168 3.14 -27.70 -12.33
CA ALA A 168 3.27 -29.13 -12.05
C ALA A 168 3.02 -30.01 -13.30
N ALA A 169 2.10 -29.60 -14.18
CA ALA A 169 1.86 -30.30 -15.43
C ALA A 169 3.03 -30.20 -16.42
N LEU A 170 3.85 -29.14 -16.36
CA LEU A 170 5.08 -29.01 -17.16
C LEU A 170 6.17 -29.94 -16.63
N THR A 171 6.40 -29.94 -15.31
CA THR A 171 7.41 -30.79 -14.70
C THR A 171 7.12 -32.27 -14.91
N ASP A 172 5.85 -32.69 -14.88
CA ASP A 172 5.43 -34.06 -15.18
C ASP A 172 5.63 -34.43 -16.66
N SER A 173 5.52 -33.46 -17.57
CA SER A 173 5.72 -33.65 -19.02
C SER A 173 7.20 -33.66 -19.42
N ILE A 174 8.08 -33.17 -18.54
CA ILE A 174 9.50 -33.36 -18.67
C ILE A 174 9.83 -34.66 -17.93
N ALA A 175 10.41 -35.67 -18.55
CA ALA A 175 10.83 -36.88 -17.85
C ALA A 175 12.29 -36.74 -17.39
N ALA A 176 12.68 -37.46 -16.33
CA ALA A 176 14.09 -37.75 -16.12
C ALA A 176 14.56 -38.69 -17.24
N LEU A 177 15.78 -38.49 -17.73
CA LEU A 177 16.34 -39.28 -18.83
C LEU A 177 17.48 -40.16 -18.34
N ASP A 178 17.69 -41.28 -19.02
CA ASP A 178 18.91 -42.08 -18.92
C ASP A 178 19.63 -42.22 -20.28
N ALA A 179 20.70 -43.01 -20.32
CA ALA A 179 21.49 -43.20 -21.54
C ALA A 179 20.74 -43.97 -22.64
N ALA A 180 19.77 -44.81 -22.30
CA ALA A 180 18.94 -45.55 -23.26
C ALA A 180 17.87 -44.64 -23.85
N ASP A 181 17.26 -43.77 -23.04
CA ASP A 181 16.33 -42.75 -23.51
C ASP A 181 16.99 -41.84 -24.56
N LEU A 182 18.20 -41.36 -24.27
CA LEU A 182 18.98 -40.52 -25.18
C LEU A 182 19.53 -41.24 -26.41
N ALA A 183 19.38 -42.57 -26.51
CA ALA A 183 19.69 -43.32 -27.72
C ALA A 183 18.51 -43.39 -28.70
N SER A 184 17.33 -42.90 -28.29
CA SER A 184 16.11 -42.86 -29.10
C SER A 184 15.80 -41.43 -29.54
N ASP A 185 15.88 -41.18 -30.85
CA ASP A 185 15.53 -39.89 -31.44
C ASP A 185 14.07 -39.50 -31.12
N ASP A 186 13.16 -40.47 -31.09
CA ASP A 186 11.74 -40.25 -30.74
C ASP A 186 11.60 -39.70 -29.31
N ILE A 187 12.29 -40.28 -28.33
CA ILE A 187 12.25 -39.81 -26.93
C ILE A 187 12.89 -38.43 -26.80
N VAL A 188 14.01 -38.18 -27.49
CA VAL A 188 14.66 -36.86 -27.49
C VAL A 188 13.73 -35.81 -28.10
N ASP A 189 13.08 -36.10 -29.22
CA ASP A 189 12.14 -35.19 -29.90
C ASP A 189 10.89 -34.91 -29.05
N GLU A 190 10.31 -35.94 -28.42
CA GLU A 190 9.23 -35.78 -27.44
C GLU A 190 9.66 -34.85 -26.30
N GLN A 191 10.89 -35.02 -25.82
CA GLN A 191 11.37 -34.24 -24.69
C GLN A 191 11.66 -32.78 -25.04
N VAL A 192 12.19 -32.52 -26.24
CA VAL A 192 12.37 -31.18 -26.81
C VAL A 192 11.01 -30.50 -27.07
N ALA A 193 10.01 -31.25 -27.52
CA ALA A 193 8.66 -30.73 -27.71
C ALA A 193 8.01 -30.32 -26.38
N ALA A 194 8.16 -31.13 -25.32
CA ALA A 194 7.69 -30.80 -23.98
C ALA A 194 8.37 -29.54 -23.40
N LEU A 195 9.68 -29.37 -23.61
CA LEU A 195 10.41 -28.16 -23.22
C LEU A 195 9.94 -26.93 -24.01
N SER A 196 9.61 -27.08 -25.29
CA SER A 196 9.10 -25.98 -26.11
C SER A 196 7.70 -25.55 -25.67
N SER A 197 6.80 -26.51 -25.43
CA SER A 197 5.47 -26.23 -24.88
C SER A 197 5.54 -25.57 -23.49
N SER A 198 6.52 -25.98 -22.68
CA SER A 198 6.83 -25.37 -21.39
C SER A 198 7.20 -23.88 -21.52
N LEU A 199 8.07 -23.54 -22.48
CA LEU A 199 8.44 -22.15 -22.76
C LEU A 199 7.23 -21.31 -23.25
N ASP A 200 6.37 -21.88 -24.10
CA ASP A 200 5.15 -21.19 -24.56
C ASP A 200 4.18 -20.87 -23.41
N MET A 201 4.02 -21.81 -22.47
CA MET A 201 3.24 -21.60 -21.25
C MET A 201 3.86 -20.53 -20.35
N LEU A 202 5.19 -20.56 -20.16
CA LEU A 202 5.91 -19.54 -19.40
C LEU A 202 5.78 -18.14 -20.05
N GLY A 203 5.80 -18.05 -21.38
CA GLY A 203 5.58 -16.79 -22.11
C GLY A 203 4.16 -16.25 -21.95
N THR A 204 3.15 -17.13 -22.01
CA THR A 204 1.74 -16.78 -21.76
C THR A 204 1.56 -16.24 -20.33
N LEU A 205 2.23 -16.87 -19.37
CA LEU A 205 2.18 -16.49 -17.97
C LEU A 205 2.88 -15.17 -17.69
N SER A 206 4.09 -14.96 -18.20
CA SER A 206 4.80 -13.67 -18.07
C SER A 206 3.95 -12.53 -18.65
N SER A 207 3.29 -12.75 -19.80
CA SER A 207 2.34 -11.78 -20.36
C SER A 207 1.15 -11.50 -19.44
N GLY A 208 0.60 -12.52 -18.77
CA GLY A 208 -0.48 -12.39 -17.79
C GLY A 208 -0.06 -11.61 -16.54
N ILE A 209 1.15 -11.87 -16.02
CA ILE A 209 1.72 -11.13 -14.88
C ILE A 209 1.98 -9.68 -15.27
N ALA A 210 2.58 -9.43 -16.44
CA ALA A 210 2.83 -8.08 -16.94
C ALA A 210 1.53 -7.26 -17.11
N SER A 211 0.47 -7.87 -17.65
CA SER A 211 -0.85 -7.24 -17.75
C SER A 211 -1.44 -6.91 -16.37
N SER A 212 -1.31 -7.84 -15.42
CA SER A 212 -1.79 -7.63 -14.05
C SER A 212 -1.00 -6.53 -13.35
N LEU A 213 0.33 -6.52 -13.49
CA LEU A 213 1.23 -5.50 -12.96
C LEU A 213 0.85 -4.11 -13.48
N ALA A 214 0.64 -3.97 -14.79
CA ALA A 214 0.19 -2.72 -15.39
C ALA A 214 -1.15 -2.25 -14.78
N SER A 215 -2.13 -3.14 -14.63
CA SER A 215 -3.43 -2.80 -14.04
C SER A 215 -3.30 -2.34 -12.57
N VAL A 216 -2.45 -3.01 -11.79
CA VAL A 216 -2.21 -2.64 -10.38
C VAL A 216 -1.46 -1.31 -10.29
N GLN A 217 -0.48 -1.07 -11.15
CA GLN A 217 0.26 0.19 -11.20
C GLN A 217 -0.65 1.37 -11.58
N GLU A 218 -1.50 1.23 -12.59
CA GLU A 218 -2.49 2.24 -12.97
C GLU A 218 -3.43 2.59 -11.81
N ARG A 219 -3.94 1.57 -11.12
CA ARG A 219 -4.81 1.74 -9.95
C ARG A 219 -4.10 2.35 -8.76
N SER A 220 -2.84 1.99 -8.55
CA SER A 220 -1.98 2.58 -7.51
C SER A 220 -1.78 4.07 -7.77
N GLY A 221 -1.48 4.46 -9.01
CA GLY A 221 -1.39 5.86 -9.43
C GLY A 221 -2.70 6.63 -9.25
N PHE A 222 -3.83 6.04 -9.68
CA PHE A 222 -5.15 6.63 -9.44
C PHE A 222 -5.46 6.82 -7.95
N THR A 223 -5.18 5.80 -7.14
CA THR A 223 -5.44 5.83 -5.70
C THR A 223 -4.59 6.89 -5.02
N ARG A 224 -3.32 7.01 -5.40
CA ARG A 224 -2.42 8.07 -4.92
C ARG A 224 -2.94 9.46 -5.27
N SER A 225 -3.32 9.69 -6.52
CA SER A 225 -3.91 10.98 -6.94
C SER A 225 -5.20 11.29 -6.17
N MET A 226 -6.04 10.29 -5.92
CA MET A 226 -7.25 10.47 -5.11
C MET A 226 -6.92 10.82 -3.65
N ILE A 227 -5.93 10.15 -3.04
CA ILE A 227 -5.46 10.49 -1.69
C ILE A 227 -4.98 11.95 -1.66
N ASP A 228 -4.16 12.37 -2.62
CA ASP A 228 -3.62 13.74 -2.70
C ASP A 228 -4.74 14.79 -2.82
N ILE A 229 -5.76 14.52 -3.64
CA ILE A 229 -6.95 15.39 -3.79
C ILE A 229 -7.75 15.45 -2.48
N LEU A 230 -7.96 14.31 -1.81
CA LEU A 230 -8.73 14.26 -0.56
C LEU A 230 -8.00 14.95 0.59
N GLN A 231 -6.67 14.82 0.67
CA GLN A 231 -5.84 15.53 1.65
C GLN A 231 -5.84 17.04 1.39
N THR A 232 -5.59 17.46 0.15
CA THR A 232 -5.62 18.88 -0.23
C THR A 232 -7.01 19.49 -0.02
N GLY A 233 -8.08 18.75 -0.33
CA GLY A 233 -9.46 19.17 -0.08
C GLY A 233 -9.78 19.29 1.40
N ALA A 234 -9.31 18.36 2.24
CA ALA A 234 -9.46 18.44 3.69
C ALA A 234 -8.67 19.62 4.28
N GLU A 235 -7.46 19.89 3.78
CA GLU A 235 -6.64 21.05 4.15
C GLU A 235 -7.31 22.37 3.78
N GLY A 236 -7.80 22.47 2.54
CA GLY A 236 -8.52 23.67 2.05
C GLY A 236 -9.82 23.96 2.81
N LEU A 237 -10.41 22.95 3.44
CA LEU A 237 -11.59 23.07 4.29
C LEU A 237 -11.26 23.27 5.79
N GLY A 238 -9.97 23.37 6.15
CA GLY A 238 -9.54 23.49 7.55
C GLY A 238 -9.83 22.25 8.40
N LEU A 239 -10.13 21.12 7.76
CA LEU A 239 -10.40 19.82 8.39
C LEU A 239 -9.12 18.98 8.53
N SER A 240 -8.00 19.48 8.01
CA SER A 240 -6.72 18.78 8.09
C SER A 240 -6.02 19.04 9.42
N ALA A 241 -5.82 17.93 10.12
CA ALA A 241 -5.06 17.74 11.35
C ALA A 241 -5.56 18.48 12.62
N PRO A 242 -5.73 17.75 13.75
CA PRO A 242 -6.01 18.34 15.07
C PRO A 242 -4.87 19.26 15.62
N GLY A 243 -3.87 19.59 14.81
CA GLY A 243 -2.71 20.39 15.16
C GLY A 243 -2.99 21.89 15.23
N GLU A 244 -3.77 22.47 14.32
CA GLU A 244 -3.98 23.92 14.29
C GLU A 244 -4.99 24.36 15.36
N GLU A 245 -6.09 23.62 15.50
CA GLU A 245 -7.10 23.88 16.54
C GLU A 245 -6.60 23.47 17.94
N GLY A 246 -5.79 22.41 18.04
CA GLY A 246 -5.08 22.02 19.25
C GLY A 246 -4.04 23.05 19.69
N ALA A 247 -3.25 23.59 18.75
CA ALA A 247 -2.29 24.66 19.02
C ALA A 247 -2.99 25.97 19.37
N ASN A 248 -4.11 26.30 18.73
CA ASN A 248 -4.89 27.50 19.04
C ASN A 248 -5.57 27.38 20.43
N LEU A 249 -6.01 26.18 20.83
CA LEU A 249 -6.49 25.91 22.19
C LEU A 249 -5.39 25.99 23.23
N LEU A 250 -4.20 25.44 22.96
CA LEU A 250 -3.04 25.57 23.84
C LEU A 250 -2.63 27.04 23.98
N ALA A 251 -2.58 27.78 22.88
CA ALA A 251 -2.30 29.21 22.89
C ALA A 251 -3.37 30.01 23.65
N LEU A 252 -4.64 29.63 23.52
CA LEU A 252 -5.75 30.25 24.26
C LEU A 252 -5.69 29.91 25.76
N GLN A 253 -5.36 28.68 26.12
CA GLN A 253 -5.20 28.23 27.51
C GLN A 253 -4.02 28.93 28.17
N VAL A 254 -2.90 29.11 27.45
CA VAL A 254 -1.75 29.90 27.90
C VAL A 254 -2.12 31.38 28.05
N ARG A 255 -2.87 31.97 27.11
CA ARG A 255 -3.37 33.36 27.24
C ARG A 255 -4.30 33.54 28.44
N GLN A 256 -5.19 32.59 28.71
CA GLN A 256 -6.09 32.64 29.87
C GLN A 256 -5.30 32.53 31.17
N GLN A 257 -4.32 31.62 31.27
CA GLN A 257 -3.43 31.50 32.43
C GLN A 257 -2.60 32.77 32.66
N LEU A 258 -2.08 33.38 31.59
CA LEU A 258 -1.36 34.65 31.68
C LEU A 258 -2.28 35.79 32.12
N SER A 259 -3.51 35.87 31.59
CA SER A 259 -4.49 36.90 31.96
C SER A 259 -4.95 36.79 33.41
N THR A 260 -5.10 35.59 33.96
CA THR A 260 -5.43 35.40 35.39
C THR A 260 -4.25 35.77 36.28
N THR A 261 -3.03 35.45 35.85
CA THR A 261 -1.81 35.77 36.59
C THR A 261 -1.57 37.28 36.62
N THR A 262 -1.71 37.97 35.48
CA THR A 262 -1.57 39.44 35.41
C THR A 262 -2.67 40.16 36.18
N ALA A 263 -3.92 39.70 36.13
CA ALA A 263 -5.00 40.26 36.96
C ALA A 263 -4.74 40.07 38.46
N SER A 264 -4.21 38.91 38.87
CA SER A 264 -3.83 38.65 40.27
C SER A 264 -2.66 39.53 40.74
N LEU A 265 -1.68 39.78 39.87
CA LEU A 265 -0.53 40.67 40.15
C LEU A 265 -0.95 42.14 40.21
N ALA A 266 -1.86 42.57 39.31
CA ALA A 266 -2.42 43.92 39.33
C ALA A 266 -3.22 44.16 40.63
N ALA A 267 -4.06 43.22 41.04
CA ALA A 267 -4.80 43.32 42.30
C ALA A 267 -3.87 43.35 43.55
N GLN A 268 -2.76 42.61 43.53
CA GLN A 268 -1.76 42.66 44.60
C GLN A 268 -0.99 44.00 44.61
N ALA A 269 -0.65 44.54 43.44
CA ALA A 269 -0.01 45.85 43.31
C ALA A 269 -0.92 46.98 43.84
N ASP A 270 -2.21 46.96 43.50
CA ASP A 270 -3.18 47.93 44.00
C ASP A 270 -3.36 47.85 45.53
N GLN A 271 -3.35 46.64 46.10
CA GLN A 271 -3.38 46.46 47.56
C GLN A 271 -2.08 46.89 48.25
N ALA A 272 -0.92 46.71 47.60
CA ALA A 272 0.36 47.18 48.12
C ALA A 272 0.44 48.72 48.16
N VAL A 273 -0.11 49.39 47.15
CA VAL A 273 -0.23 50.86 47.13
C VAL A 273 -1.20 51.35 48.22
N LEU A 274 -2.35 50.67 48.39
CA LEU A 274 -3.30 51.01 49.48
C LEU A 274 -2.69 50.86 50.87
N ARG A 275 -1.80 49.87 51.09
CA ARG A 275 -1.06 49.71 52.35
C ARG A 275 0.02 50.77 52.58
N LEU A 276 0.47 51.46 51.54
CA LEU A 276 1.47 52.52 51.64
C LEU A 276 0.84 53.86 52.06
N PHE A 277 -0.47 54.02 51.84
CA PHE A 277 -1.23 55.24 52.15
C PHE A 277 -2.24 55.06 53.29
N SER A 278 -2.19 53.93 54.00
CA SER A 278 -2.97 53.62 55.21
C SER A 278 -2.11 53.63 56.47
#